data_AF-A0A8T4AYE7-F1
#
_entry.id   AF-A0A8T4AYE7-F1
#
_cell.length_a   1.000
_cell.length_b   1.000
_cell.length_c   1.000
_cell.angle_alpha   90.00
_cell.angle_beta   90.00
_cell.angle_gamma   90.00
#
_symmetry.space_group_name_H-M   'P 1'
#
loop_
_entity.id
_entity.type
_entity.pdbx_description
1 polymer ?
#
loop_
_entity_poly.entity_id
_entity_poly.type
_entity_poly.pdbx_seq_one_letter_code
_entity_poly.pdbx_strand_id
1 'polypeptide(L)'
;MAIDKEIPIKVSMDPFQEVDKKKWKQMEADVKGFKKPGRVDISGKFSVTSAKWDKRKLEAQARAIFRYDLSLFASQIWQAFDPISKAKNDRDKQKAEKAFLAFIPKQIKVLERNLKEKFEDFREDIASGAGDDLAELKRARKALDKETAFEIGQFAEDFREVFVTAIVDDLRPLKTAETKASGEEKAKATEALEKELKKATAKLDQELAIMSKGFAKYTSALGAIPAALSKSLKKDVSDPLKAEYTKAAGELTKALKPIEKHAASAVKNAEAAMKKVAHKDFSKSTLDLGAAALLKTIGASGDLADSIGKIDAKLKKLEQAVKKR
;
A
#
# COMPACT_ATOMS: atom_id res chain seq x y z
N MET A 1 7.67 36.32 -25.07
CA MET A 1 6.36 35.69 -24.81
C MET A 1 6.52 34.19 -25.03
N ALA A 2 6.37 33.37 -23.99
CA ALA A 2 6.34 31.92 -24.17
C ALA A 2 5.03 31.58 -24.90
N ILE A 3 5.13 30.92 -26.06
CA ILE A 3 3.94 30.52 -26.82
C ILE A 3 3.33 29.34 -26.08
N ASP A 4 2.14 29.54 -25.52
CA ASP A 4 1.34 28.44 -24.98
C ASP A 4 1.06 27.44 -26.10
N LYS A 5 1.61 26.24 -25.96
CA LYS A 5 1.38 25.16 -26.91
C LYS A 5 0.36 24.21 -26.32
N GLU A 6 -0.77 24.02 -26.99
CA GLU A 6 -1.69 22.93 -26.65
C GLU A 6 -1.20 21.61 -27.23
N ILE A 7 -1.09 20.58 -26.39
CA ILE A 7 -0.71 19.23 -26.81
C ILE A 7 -1.83 18.25 -26.46
N PRO A 8 -2.53 17.66 -27.45
CA PRO A 8 -3.50 16.62 -27.20
C PRO A 8 -2.80 15.29 -26.91
N ILE A 9 -3.21 14.63 -25.82
CA ILE A 9 -2.71 13.29 -25.47
C ILE A 9 -3.88 12.32 -25.27
N LYS A 10 -3.65 11.06 -25.67
CA LYS A 10 -4.56 9.94 -25.41
C LYS A 10 -3.74 8.77 -24.89
N VAL A 11 -4.10 8.30 -23.71
CA VAL A 11 -3.48 7.15 -23.06
C VAL A 11 -4.49 6.02 -23.00
N SER A 12 -4.15 4.90 -23.65
CA SER A 12 -4.96 3.68 -23.65
C SER A 12 -4.22 2.58 -22.90
N MET A 13 -4.85 2.05 -21.85
CA MET A 13 -4.27 1.06 -20.94
C MET A 13 -5.14 -0.17 -20.82
N ASP A 14 -4.50 -1.31 -20.74
CA ASP A 14 -5.18 -2.53 -20.32
C ASP A 14 -5.26 -2.53 -18.79
N PRO A 15 -6.47 -2.55 -18.19
CA PRO A 15 -6.63 -2.51 -16.73
C PRO A 15 -5.96 -3.71 -16.04
N PHE A 16 -5.73 -4.82 -16.75
CA PHE A 16 -5.09 -6.03 -16.22
C PHE A 16 -3.60 -6.12 -16.52
N GLN A 17 -2.97 -5.09 -17.10
CA GLN A 17 -1.56 -5.17 -17.52
C GLN A 17 -0.57 -5.42 -16.38
N GLU A 18 -0.93 -5.08 -15.15
CA GLU A 18 -0.10 -5.30 -13.95
C GLU A 18 -0.48 -6.60 -13.19
N VAL A 19 -1.44 -7.39 -13.70
CA VAL A 19 -1.74 -8.72 -13.14
C VAL A 19 -0.63 -9.69 -13.55
N ASP A 20 -0.07 -10.40 -12.56
CA ASP A 20 0.93 -11.45 -12.83
C ASP A 20 0.41 -12.47 -13.85
N LYS A 21 1.26 -12.84 -14.80
CA LYS A 21 0.88 -13.70 -15.94
C LYS A 21 0.40 -15.09 -15.51
N LYS A 22 0.91 -15.65 -14.41
CA LYS A 22 0.45 -16.94 -13.88
C LYS A 22 -0.91 -16.78 -13.21
N LYS A 23 -1.09 -15.75 -12.38
CA LYS A 23 -2.37 -15.42 -11.75
C LYS A 23 -3.47 -15.17 -12.79
N TRP A 24 -3.13 -14.43 -13.85
CA TRP A 24 -4.03 -14.17 -14.97
C TRP A 24 -4.52 -15.47 -15.63
N LYS A 25 -3.60 -16.37 -15.99
CA LYS A 25 -3.95 -17.67 -16.58
C LYS A 25 -4.82 -18.51 -15.66
N GLN A 26 -4.58 -18.45 -14.36
CA GLN A 26 -5.37 -19.17 -13.37
C GLN A 26 -6.81 -18.63 -13.33
N MET A 27 -6.99 -17.30 -13.31
CA MET A 27 -8.34 -16.70 -13.38
C MET A 27 -9.08 -17.09 -14.66
N GLU A 28 -8.40 -17.10 -15.82
CA GLU A 28 -9.00 -17.51 -17.10
C GLU A 28 -9.44 -18.98 -17.10
N ALA A 29 -8.66 -19.86 -16.45
CA ALA A 29 -8.98 -21.28 -16.37
C ALA A 29 -10.13 -21.58 -15.40
N ASP A 30 -10.13 -20.91 -14.24
CA ASP A 30 -11.02 -21.24 -13.13
C ASP A 30 -12.39 -20.54 -13.21
N VAL A 31 -12.52 -19.44 -13.97
CA VAL A 31 -13.77 -18.67 -14.07
C VAL A 31 -14.40 -18.82 -15.45
N LYS A 32 -15.34 -19.75 -15.58
CA LYS A 32 -16.11 -19.94 -16.82
C LYS A 32 -16.88 -18.66 -17.19
N GLY A 33 -16.61 -18.12 -18.36
CA GLY A 33 -17.30 -16.94 -18.90
C GLY A 33 -16.69 -15.60 -18.49
N PHE A 34 -15.53 -15.59 -17.81
CA PHE A 34 -14.77 -14.36 -17.61
C PHE A 34 -14.34 -13.78 -18.97
N LYS A 35 -14.91 -12.64 -19.34
CA LYS A 35 -14.49 -11.87 -20.52
C LYS A 35 -13.61 -10.73 -20.07
N LYS A 36 -12.39 -10.67 -20.60
CA LYS A 36 -11.47 -9.57 -20.33
C LYS A 36 -12.14 -8.24 -20.74
N PRO A 37 -12.32 -7.32 -19.79
CA PRO A 37 -12.83 -5.99 -20.06
C PRO A 37 -11.93 -5.23 -21.05
N GLY A 38 -12.52 -4.30 -21.79
CA GLY A 38 -11.81 -3.45 -22.75
C GLY A 38 -10.77 -2.55 -22.09
N ARG A 39 -9.98 -1.87 -22.93
CA ARG A 39 -8.98 -0.90 -22.47
C ARG A 39 -9.66 0.32 -21.84
N VAL A 40 -9.00 0.90 -20.85
CA VAL A 40 -9.35 2.19 -20.28
C VAL A 40 -8.64 3.27 -21.10
N ASP A 41 -9.44 4.15 -21.69
CA ASP A 41 -8.97 5.28 -22.49
C ASP A 41 -9.15 6.60 -21.72
N ILE A 42 -8.04 7.32 -21.51
CA ILE A 42 -8.02 8.65 -20.89
C ILE A 42 -7.45 9.63 -21.92
N SER A 43 -8.13 10.75 -22.17
CA SER A 43 -7.69 11.76 -23.14
C SER A 43 -7.90 13.17 -22.63
N GLY A 44 -7.02 14.08 -23.03
CA GLY A 44 -7.15 15.51 -22.75
C GLY A 44 -6.11 16.35 -23.47
N LYS A 45 -6.23 17.67 -23.33
CA LYS A 45 -5.31 18.66 -23.91
C LYS A 45 -4.49 19.31 -22.81
N PHE A 46 -3.18 19.40 -23.00
CA PHE A 46 -2.26 20.03 -22.06
C PHE A 46 -1.83 21.38 -22.61
N SER A 47 -2.05 22.45 -21.85
CA SER A 47 -1.43 23.74 -22.11
C SER A 47 -0.03 23.71 -21.53
N VAL A 48 1.01 23.78 -22.38
CA VAL A 48 2.41 23.78 -21.94
C VAL A 48 3.08 25.13 -22.24
N THR A 49 3.72 25.68 -21.22
CA THR A 49 4.52 26.91 -21.30
C THR A 49 6.02 26.62 -21.49
N SER A 50 6.44 25.35 -21.33
CA SER A 50 7.85 24.93 -21.37
C SER A 50 8.14 23.98 -22.53
N ALA A 51 9.20 24.28 -23.29
CA ALA A 51 9.68 23.47 -24.42
C ALA A 51 10.14 22.05 -24.02
N LYS A 52 10.32 21.76 -22.71
CA LYS A 52 10.71 20.43 -22.23
C LYS A 52 9.61 19.38 -22.40
N TRP A 53 8.35 19.82 -22.51
CA TRP A 53 7.18 18.96 -22.61
C TRP A 53 6.79 18.74 -24.06
N ASP A 54 6.73 17.47 -24.45
CA ASP A 54 6.22 17.01 -25.74
C ASP A 54 5.19 15.90 -25.50
N LYS A 55 4.43 15.57 -26.55
CA LYS A 55 3.38 14.55 -26.51
C LYS A 55 3.87 13.22 -25.92
N ARG A 56 5.05 12.75 -26.33
CA ARG A 56 5.60 11.46 -25.90
C ARG A 56 5.93 11.48 -24.41
N LYS A 57 6.53 12.55 -23.90
CA LYS A 57 6.84 12.71 -22.48
C LYS A 57 5.59 12.82 -21.62
N LEU A 58 4.59 13.58 -22.07
CA LEU A 58 3.31 13.70 -21.37
C LEU A 58 2.56 12.36 -21.29
N GLU A 59 2.51 11.60 -22.39
CA GLU A 59 1.91 10.27 -22.41
C GLU A 59 2.68 9.27 -21.54
N ALA A 60 4.02 9.30 -21.55
CA ALA A 60 4.85 8.45 -20.70
C ALA A 60 4.65 8.76 -19.21
N GLN A 61 4.61 10.04 -18.85
CA GLN A 61 4.39 10.47 -17.47
C GLN A 61 2.98 10.12 -17.00
N ALA A 62 1.96 10.30 -17.83
CA ALA A 62 0.60 9.87 -17.53
C ALA A 62 0.54 8.35 -17.27
N ARG A 63 1.14 7.52 -18.14
CA ARG A 63 1.25 6.07 -17.92
C ARG A 63 1.96 5.72 -16.61
N ALA A 64 3.02 6.44 -16.26
CA ALA A 64 3.74 6.23 -15.01
C ALA A 64 2.88 6.56 -13.78
N ILE A 65 2.10 7.65 -13.82
CA ILE A 65 1.16 8.03 -12.76
C ILE A 65 0.06 6.97 -12.58
N PHE A 66 -0.44 6.44 -13.68
CA PHE A 66 -1.52 5.44 -13.69
C PHE A 66 -1.10 4.05 -13.23
N ARG A 67 0.20 3.73 -13.32
CA ARG A 67 0.72 2.39 -13.06
C ARG A 67 0.38 1.86 -11.66
N TYR A 68 0.38 2.75 -10.66
CA TYR A 68 0.04 2.37 -9.29
C TYR A 68 -1.41 1.92 -9.14
N ASP A 69 -2.40 2.67 -9.67
CA ASP A 69 -3.81 2.26 -9.59
C ASP A 69 -4.09 0.98 -10.37
N LEU A 70 -3.33 0.73 -11.44
CA LEU A 70 -3.38 -0.53 -12.19
C LEU A 70 -2.85 -1.71 -11.38
N SER A 71 -1.78 -1.51 -10.60
CA SER A 71 -1.26 -2.53 -9.67
C SER A 71 -2.20 -2.77 -8.48
N LEU A 72 -2.86 -1.72 -7.97
CA LEU A 72 -3.87 -1.83 -6.91
C LEU A 72 -5.09 -2.61 -7.41
N PHE A 73 -5.59 -2.24 -8.59
CA PHE A 73 -6.65 -2.99 -9.28
C PHE A 73 -6.28 -4.47 -9.43
N ALA A 74 -5.07 -4.76 -9.94
CA ALA A 74 -4.59 -6.13 -10.10
C ALA A 74 -4.62 -6.94 -8.78
N SER A 75 -4.26 -6.30 -7.67
CA SER A 75 -4.25 -6.91 -6.34
C SER A 75 -5.66 -7.18 -5.82
N GLN A 76 -6.57 -6.21 -5.95
CA GLN A 76 -7.97 -6.34 -5.54
C GLN A 76 -8.72 -7.41 -6.36
N ILE A 77 -8.41 -7.52 -7.66
CA ILE A 77 -8.93 -8.57 -8.52
C ILE A 77 -8.46 -9.94 -8.03
N TRP A 78 -7.18 -10.07 -7.66
CA TRP A 78 -6.67 -11.34 -7.11
C TRP A 78 -7.32 -11.71 -5.77
N GLN A 79 -7.51 -10.75 -4.86
CA GLN A 79 -8.21 -10.96 -3.60
C GLN A 79 -9.67 -11.41 -3.81
N ALA A 80 -10.36 -10.80 -4.78
CA ALA A 80 -11.72 -11.20 -5.13
C ALA A 80 -11.79 -12.59 -5.79
N PHE A 81 -10.70 -13.05 -6.40
CA PHE A 81 -10.58 -14.38 -7.01
C PHE A 81 -10.26 -15.47 -5.97
N ASP A 82 -9.49 -15.14 -4.93
CA ASP A 82 -9.00 -16.10 -3.90
C ASP A 82 -10.09 -17.04 -3.33
N PRO A 83 -11.33 -16.59 -3.02
CA PRO A 83 -12.40 -17.47 -2.55
C PRO A 83 -12.82 -18.56 -3.55
N ILE A 84 -12.66 -18.34 -4.86
CA ILE A 84 -12.93 -19.35 -5.90
C ILE A 84 -11.91 -20.48 -5.80
N SER A 85 -10.63 -20.12 -5.63
CA SER A 85 -9.53 -21.07 -5.53
C SER A 85 -9.55 -21.90 -4.24
N LYS A 86 -10.18 -21.36 -3.18
CA LYS A 86 -10.29 -22.00 -1.85
C LYS A 86 -11.62 -22.72 -1.62
N ALA A 87 -12.54 -22.70 -2.58
CA ALA A 87 -13.85 -23.33 -2.44
C ALA A 87 -13.71 -24.85 -2.31
N LYS A 88 -14.33 -25.42 -1.26
CA LYS A 88 -14.27 -26.87 -0.96
C LYS A 88 -15.34 -27.70 -1.68
N ASN A 89 -16.31 -27.05 -2.31
CA ASN A 89 -17.41 -27.69 -3.02
C ASN A 89 -17.92 -26.79 -4.17
N ASP A 90 -18.67 -27.37 -5.10
CA ASP A 90 -19.14 -26.69 -6.31
C ASP A 90 -20.11 -25.54 -6.03
N ARG A 91 -20.92 -25.64 -4.96
CA ARG A 91 -21.89 -24.60 -4.60
C ARG A 91 -21.19 -23.33 -4.14
N ASP A 92 -20.17 -23.46 -3.28
CA ASP A 92 -19.38 -22.33 -2.80
C ASP A 92 -18.54 -21.74 -3.94
N LYS A 93 -18.01 -22.59 -4.82
CA LYS A 93 -17.28 -22.16 -6.01
C LYS A 93 -18.17 -21.30 -6.93
N GLN A 94 -19.38 -21.77 -7.26
CA GLN A 94 -20.32 -21.01 -8.09
C GLN A 94 -20.74 -19.68 -7.45
N LYS A 95 -20.89 -19.64 -6.12
CA LYS A 95 -21.20 -18.39 -5.39
C LYS A 95 -20.04 -17.40 -5.46
N ALA A 96 -18.81 -17.87 -5.27
CA ALA A 96 -17.60 -17.06 -5.36
C ALA A 96 -17.37 -16.55 -6.80
N GLU A 97 -17.59 -17.40 -7.82
CA GLU A 97 -17.51 -17.01 -9.24
C GLU A 97 -18.50 -15.88 -9.57
N LYS A 98 -19.76 -16.00 -9.14
CA LYS A 98 -20.76 -14.93 -9.33
C LYS A 98 -20.36 -13.63 -8.65
N ALA A 99 -19.83 -13.70 -7.43
CA ALA A 99 -19.36 -12.53 -6.69
C ALA A 99 -18.18 -11.85 -7.39
N PHE A 100 -17.21 -12.64 -7.86
CA PHE A 100 -16.06 -12.16 -8.62
C PHE A 100 -16.47 -11.48 -9.92
N LEU A 101 -17.32 -12.12 -10.74
CA LEU A 101 -17.79 -11.53 -12.00
C LEU A 101 -18.58 -10.22 -11.79
N ALA A 102 -19.30 -10.10 -10.67
CA ALA A 102 -20.00 -8.86 -10.31
C ALA A 102 -19.06 -7.76 -9.76
N PHE A 103 -17.91 -8.15 -9.20
CA PHE A 103 -16.91 -7.24 -8.62
C PHE A 103 -16.10 -6.50 -9.69
N ILE A 104 -15.67 -7.20 -10.73
CA ILE A 104 -14.81 -6.67 -11.81
C ILE A 104 -15.35 -5.37 -12.44
N PRO A 105 -16.60 -5.30 -12.94
CA PRO A 105 -17.10 -4.08 -13.57
C PRO A 105 -17.22 -2.91 -12.58
N LYS A 106 -17.43 -3.18 -11.28
CA LYS A 106 -17.44 -2.13 -10.26
C LYS A 106 -16.04 -1.56 -10.04
N GLN A 107 -15.02 -2.42 -9.95
CA GLN A 107 -13.64 -1.97 -9.77
C GLN A 107 -13.09 -1.25 -10.99
N ILE A 108 -13.51 -1.62 -12.20
CA ILE A 108 -13.12 -0.89 -13.40
C ILE A 108 -13.66 0.55 -13.37
N LYS A 109 -14.92 0.75 -12.95
CA LYS A 109 -15.47 2.10 -12.80
C LYS A 109 -14.71 2.92 -11.75
N VAL A 110 -14.29 2.28 -10.66
CA VAL A 110 -13.46 2.93 -9.63
C VAL A 110 -12.09 3.31 -10.19
N LEU A 111 -11.42 2.38 -10.88
CA LEU A 111 -10.15 2.62 -11.55
C LEU A 111 -10.27 3.77 -12.56
N GLU A 112 -11.26 3.74 -13.46
CA GLU A 112 -11.50 4.80 -14.44
C GLU A 112 -11.68 6.19 -13.80
N ARG A 113 -12.43 6.27 -12.70
CA ARG A 113 -12.61 7.51 -11.96
C ARG A 113 -11.29 8.01 -11.39
N ASN A 114 -10.55 7.15 -10.69
CA ASN A 114 -9.27 7.51 -10.07
C ASN A 114 -8.24 7.96 -11.12
N LEU A 115 -8.18 7.26 -12.26
CA LEU A 115 -7.31 7.62 -13.37
C LEU A 115 -7.68 8.98 -13.99
N LYS A 116 -8.99 9.29 -14.12
CA LYS A 116 -9.46 10.59 -14.59
C LYS A 116 -9.07 11.72 -13.64
N GLU A 117 -9.27 11.52 -12.34
CA GLU A 117 -8.89 12.50 -11.31
C GLU A 117 -7.38 12.77 -11.34
N LYS A 118 -6.55 11.71 -11.34
CA LYS A 118 -5.08 11.86 -11.42
C LYS A 118 -4.60 12.49 -12.72
N PHE A 119 -5.29 12.22 -13.83
CA PHE A 119 -4.99 12.84 -15.12
C PHE A 119 -5.30 14.33 -15.13
N GLU A 120 -6.40 14.72 -14.48
CA GLU A 120 -6.79 16.11 -14.37
C GLU A 120 -5.84 16.89 -13.45
N ASP A 121 -5.47 16.30 -12.30
CA ASP A 121 -4.43 16.85 -11.43
C ASP A 121 -3.10 17.04 -12.19
N PHE A 122 -2.70 16.06 -13.00
CA PHE A 122 -1.50 16.15 -13.82
C PHE A 122 -1.62 17.26 -14.87
N ARG A 123 -2.79 17.45 -15.46
CA ARG A 123 -3.06 18.52 -16.42
C ARG A 123 -2.97 19.89 -15.79
N GLU A 124 -3.56 20.07 -14.61
CA GLU A 124 -3.44 21.31 -13.82
C GLU A 124 -1.99 21.59 -13.40
N ASP A 125 -1.25 20.54 -13.00
CA ASP A 125 0.17 20.65 -12.63
C ASP A 125 1.00 21.22 -13.79
N ILE A 126 0.75 20.73 -15.01
CA ILE A 126 1.45 21.19 -16.21
C ILE A 126 1.00 22.60 -16.66
N ALA A 127 -0.31 22.88 -16.61
CA ALA A 127 -0.88 24.15 -17.05
C ALA A 127 -0.53 25.32 -16.12
N SER A 128 -0.40 25.06 -14.82
CA SER A 128 -0.15 26.10 -13.82
C SER A 128 1.21 26.79 -13.96
N GLY A 129 2.17 26.21 -14.69
CA GLY A 129 3.54 26.74 -14.81
C GLY A 129 4.24 27.00 -13.48
N ALA A 130 3.67 26.54 -12.35
CA ALA A 130 3.96 27.07 -11.04
C ALA A 130 5.40 26.75 -10.64
N GLY A 131 6.09 27.76 -10.07
CA GLY A 131 7.43 27.60 -9.53
C GLY A 131 7.52 26.39 -8.60
N ASP A 132 8.73 25.82 -8.51
CA ASP A 132 9.03 24.54 -7.85
C ASP A 132 8.39 24.34 -6.46
N ASP A 133 8.00 25.40 -5.75
CA ASP A 133 7.36 25.35 -4.42
C ASP A 133 5.92 24.80 -4.45
N LEU A 134 5.09 25.14 -5.43
CA LEU A 134 3.73 24.57 -5.54
C LEU A 134 3.81 23.09 -5.93
N ALA A 135 4.79 22.73 -6.76
CA ALA A 135 5.07 21.35 -7.12
C ALA A 135 5.59 20.54 -5.91
N GLU A 136 6.45 21.13 -5.08
CA GLU A 136 6.92 20.50 -3.83
C GLU A 136 5.79 20.31 -2.82
N LEU A 137 4.92 21.31 -2.62
CA LEU A 137 3.73 21.19 -1.78
C LEU A 137 2.77 20.10 -2.26
N LYS A 138 2.47 20.07 -3.56
CA LYS A 138 1.60 19.04 -4.15
C LYS A 138 2.23 17.65 -4.07
N ARG A 139 3.55 17.51 -4.25
CA ARG A 139 4.26 16.23 -4.03
C ARG A 139 4.20 15.79 -2.57
N ALA A 140 4.40 16.72 -1.64
CA ALA A 140 4.33 16.46 -0.22
C ALA A 140 2.90 16.06 0.21
N ARG A 141 1.88 16.66 -0.41
CA ARG A 141 0.47 16.29 -0.20
C ARG A 141 0.11 14.94 -0.84
N LYS A 142 0.63 14.63 -2.03
CA LYS A 142 0.54 13.29 -2.66
C LYS A 142 1.21 12.19 -1.82
N ALA A 143 2.22 12.53 -1.01
CA ALA A 143 2.85 11.59 -0.08
C ALA A 143 2.04 11.33 1.22
N LEU A 144 0.97 12.10 1.48
CA LEU A 144 0.07 11.94 2.65
C LEU A 144 -1.14 11.05 2.36
N ASP A 145 -1.04 10.13 1.41
CA ASP A 145 -2.18 9.34 0.98
C ASP A 145 -2.83 8.57 2.15
N LYS A 146 -4.15 8.69 2.29
CA LYS A 146 -4.96 7.93 3.27
C LYS A 146 -4.88 6.42 3.03
N GLU A 147 -4.51 5.99 1.81
CA GLU A 147 -4.21 4.60 1.46
C GLU A 147 -3.04 4.02 2.28
N THR A 148 -2.08 4.86 2.71
CA THR A 148 -0.92 4.45 3.53
C THR A 148 -1.34 3.95 4.92
N ALA A 149 -2.33 4.59 5.55
CA ALA A 149 -2.85 4.15 6.85
C ALA A 149 -3.62 2.83 6.74
N PHE A 150 -4.33 2.65 5.63
CA PHE A 150 -5.05 1.44 5.31
C PHE A 150 -4.10 0.26 5.02
N GLU A 151 -3.04 0.47 4.23
CA GLU A 151 -2.03 -0.55 3.94
C GLU A 151 -1.30 -1.03 5.22
N ILE A 152 -0.98 -0.13 6.17
CA ILE A 152 -0.44 -0.51 7.50
C ILE A 152 -1.44 -1.35 8.30
N GLY A 153 -2.72 -0.98 8.27
CA GLY A 153 -3.78 -1.77 8.90
C GLY A 153 -3.93 -3.16 8.28
N GLN A 154 -3.82 -3.26 6.95
CA GLN A 154 -3.82 -4.53 6.22
C GLN A 154 -2.63 -5.42 6.60
N PHE A 155 -1.43 -4.87 6.74
CA PHE A 155 -0.27 -5.65 7.22
C PHE A 155 -0.52 -6.26 8.61
N ALA A 156 -1.30 -5.60 9.48
CA ALA A 156 -1.67 -6.17 10.76
C ALA A 156 -2.55 -7.42 10.59
N GLU A 157 -3.58 -7.35 9.74
CA GLU A 157 -4.48 -8.48 9.51
C GLU A 157 -3.78 -9.64 8.79
N ASP A 158 -2.97 -9.36 7.77
CA ASP A 158 -2.20 -10.37 7.04
C ASP A 158 -1.21 -11.08 7.97
N PHE A 159 -0.45 -10.32 8.78
CA PHE A 159 0.46 -10.89 9.78
C PHE A 159 -0.30 -11.69 10.84
N ARG A 160 -1.46 -11.20 11.30
CA ARG A 160 -2.30 -11.91 12.28
C ARG A 160 -2.76 -13.25 11.73
N GLU A 161 -3.28 -13.28 10.52
CA GLU A 161 -3.78 -14.51 9.88
C GLU A 161 -2.63 -15.53 9.79
N VAL A 162 -1.50 -15.13 9.20
CA VAL A 162 -0.35 -16.04 9.03
C VAL A 162 0.23 -16.47 10.37
N PHE A 163 0.34 -15.58 11.36
CA PHE A 163 0.91 -15.88 12.67
C PHE A 163 0.01 -16.78 13.53
N VAL A 164 -1.29 -16.52 13.55
CA VAL A 164 -2.25 -17.34 14.30
C VAL A 164 -2.36 -18.73 13.66
N THR A 165 -2.53 -18.81 12.34
CA THR A 165 -2.61 -20.11 11.65
C THR A 165 -1.33 -20.92 11.84
N ALA A 166 -0.16 -20.30 11.63
CA ALA A 166 1.11 -21.00 11.81
C ALA A 166 1.29 -21.55 13.24
N ILE A 167 0.96 -20.77 14.27
CA ILE A 167 1.26 -21.17 15.65
C ILE A 167 0.14 -22.02 16.26
N VAL A 168 -1.11 -21.58 16.15
CA VAL A 168 -2.25 -22.19 16.83
C VAL A 168 -2.77 -23.39 16.07
N ASP A 169 -2.89 -23.29 14.75
CA ASP A 169 -3.53 -24.33 13.94
C ASP A 169 -2.52 -25.38 13.45
N ASP A 170 -1.31 -24.96 13.08
CA ASP A 170 -0.32 -25.86 12.48
C ASP A 170 0.68 -26.40 13.53
N LEU A 171 1.41 -25.53 14.24
CA LEU A 171 2.55 -25.96 15.06
C LEU A 171 2.19 -26.50 16.44
N ARG A 172 1.22 -25.90 17.13
CA ARG A 172 0.85 -26.30 18.50
C ARG A 172 0.23 -27.70 18.57
N PRO A 173 -0.64 -28.13 17.63
CA PRO A 173 -1.14 -29.51 17.61
C PRO A 173 -0.03 -30.51 17.35
N LEU A 174 0.86 -30.23 16.39
CA LEU A 174 2.02 -31.08 16.08
C LEU A 174 2.97 -31.20 17.28
N LYS A 175 3.23 -30.10 18.00
CA LYS A 175 4.04 -30.13 19.22
C LYS A 175 3.39 -30.96 20.32
N THR A 176 2.06 -30.85 20.47
CA THR A 176 1.31 -31.65 21.44
C THR A 176 1.37 -33.14 21.09
N ALA A 177 1.23 -33.49 19.81
CA ALA A 177 1.34 -34.87 19.33
C ALA A 177 2.75 -35.44 19.57
N GLU A 178 3.80 -34.68 19.26
CA GLU A 178 5.21 -35.07 19.53
C GLU A 178 5.47 -35.31 21.02
N THR A 179 4.88 -34.47 21.89
CA THR A 179 5.06 -34.59 23.35
C THR A 179 4.34 -35.83 23.92
N LYS A 180 3.23 -36.26 23.30
CA LYS A 180 2.44 -37.43 23.72
C LYS A 180 2.94 -38.75 23.12
N ALA A 181 3.68 -38.71 22.03
CA ALA A 181 4.17 -39.89 21.33
C ALA A 181 5.39 -40.50 22.01
N SER A 182 5.63 -41.78 21.75
CA SER A 182 6.82 -42.52 22.21
C SER A 182 7.40 -43.39 21.08
N GLY A 183 8.67 -43.80 21.22
CA GLY A 183 9.32 -44.67 20.24
C GLY A 183 9.30 -44.14 18.80
N GLU A 184 8.93 -45.00 17.86
CA GLU A 184 8.90 -44.69 16.42
C GLU A 184 7.86 -43.60 16.06
N GLU A 185 6.74 -43.54 16.79
CA GLU A 185 5.72 -42.50 16.60
C GLU A 185 6.25 -41.11 16.98
N LYS A 186 7.12 -41.04 18.00
CA LYS A 186 7.77 -39.78 18.38
C LYS A 186 8.71 -39.27 17.30
N ALA A 187 9.46 -40.16 16.64
CA ALA A 187 10.31 -39.80 15.52
C ALA A 187 9.49 -39.21 14.36
N LYS A 188 8.38 -39.86 13.98
CA LYS A 188 7.46 -39.38 12.93
C LYS A 188 6.83 -38.03 13.28
N ALA A 189 6.37 -37.87 14.53
CA ALA A 189 5.80 -36.61 15.01
C ALA A 189 6.83 -35.47 15.06
N THR A 190 8.08 -35.77 15.43
CA THR A 190 9.19 -34.81 15.40
C THR A 190 9.50 -34.35 13.99
N GLU A 191 9.59 -35.27 13.03
CA GLU A 191 9.84 -34.96 11.63
C GLU A 191 8.71 -34.08 11.03
N ALA A 192 7.45 -34.43 11.31
CA ALA A 192 6.29 -33.64 10.89
C ALA A 192 6.33 -32.21 11.46
N LEU A 193 6.64 -32.08 12.76
CA LEU A 193 6.80 -30.77 13.41
C LEU A 193 7.93 -29.96 12.78
N GLU A 194 9.08 -30.56 12.50
CA GLU A 194 10.23 -29.84 11.93
C GLU A 194 9.99 -29.39 10.49
N LYS A 195 9.29 -30.22 9.70
CA LYS A 195 8.88 -29.87 8.34
C LYS A 195 7.92 -28.68 8.34
N GLU A 196 6.92 -28.70 9.21
CA GLU A 196 5.94 -27.61 9.27
C GLU A 196 6.55 -26.35 9.89
N LEU A 197 7.43 -26.50 10.89
CA LEU A 197 8.19 -25.38 11.46
C LEU A 197 9.00 -24.64 10.40
N LYS A 198 9.72 -25.35 9.53
CA LYS A 198 10.46 -24.71 8.44
C LYS A 198 9.57 -23.89 7.50
N LYS A 199 8.39 -24.41 7.15
CA LYS A 199 7.44 -23.69 6.28
C LYS A 199 6.84 -22.47 7.00
N ALA A 200 6.43 -22.65 8.25
CA ALA A 200 5.85 -21.61 9.08
C ALA A 200 6.84 -20.46 9.28
N THR A 201 8.08 -20.77 9.66
CA THR A 201 9.15 -19.76 9.82
C THR A 201 9.41 -19.03 8.51
N ALA A 202 9.50 -19.73 7.37
CA ALA A 202 9.71 -19.09 6.07
C ALA A 202 8.57 -18.13 5.68
N LYS A 203 7.31 -18.50 5.93
CA LYS A 203 6.16 -17.61 5.70
C LYS A 203 6.19 -16.41 6.63
N LEU A 204 6.47 -16.62 7.92
CA LEU A 204 6.57 -15.56 8.91
C LEU A 204 7.71 -14.58 8.61
N ASP A 205 8.87 -15.06 8.17
CA ASP A 205 9.98 -14.24 7.69
C ASP A 205 9.58 -13.38 6.50
N GLN A 206 8.82 -13.95 5.55
CA GLN A 206 8.31 -13.21 4.41
C GLN A 206 7.35 -12.09 4.83
N GLU A 207 6.40 -12.37 5.73
CA GLU A 207 5.45 -11.37 6.22
C GLU A 207 6.14 -10.27 7.05
N LEU A 208 7.11 -10.64 7.89
CA LEU A 208 7.91 -9.67 8.63
C LEU A 208 8.69 -8.75 7.69
N ALA A 209 9.27 -9.30 6.61
CA ALA A 209 9.99 -8.51 5.62
C ALA A 209 9.06 -7.57 4.86
N ILE A 210 7.84 -8.01 4.53
CA ILE A 210 6.80 -7.18 3.91
C ILE A 210 6.41 -6.04 4.85
N MET A 211 6.07 -6.35 6.10
CA MET A 211 5.70 -5.40 7.15
C MET A 211 6.81 -4.36 7.38
N SER A 212 8.07 -4.82 7.52
CA SER A 212 9.22 -3.95 7.77
C SER A 212 9.48 -3.01 6.58
N LYS A 213 9.40 -3.52 5.34
CA LYS A 213 9.53 -2.70 4.13
C LYS A 213 8.38 -1.71 3.98
N GLY A 214 7.16 -2.13 4.29
CA GLY A 214 5.98 -1.27 4.33
C GLY A 214 6.22 -0.10 5.27
N PHE A 215 6.47 -0.38 6.55
CA PHE A 215 6.76 0.64 7.55
C PHE A 215 7.90 1.58 7.15
N ALA A 216 9.03 1.05 6.66
CA ALA A 216 10.16 1.86 6.23
C ALA A 216 9.81 2.79 5.05
N LYS A 217 9.04 2.29 4.07
CA LYS A 217 8.56 3.09 2.94
C LYS A 217 7.69 4.25 3.42
N TYR A 218 6.80 4.00 4.39
CA TYR A 218 5.90 5.02 4.91
C TYR A 218 6.58 6.05 5.80
N THR A 219 7.42 5.63 6.74
CA THR A 219 8.17 6.57 7.59
C THR A 219 9.11 7.43 6.75
N SER A 220 9.71 6.86 5.71
CA SER A 220 10.53 7.62 4.74
C SER A 220 9.70 8.63 3.95
N ALA A 221 8.54 8.24 3.40
CA ALA A 221 7.68 9.13 2.63
C ALA A 221 7.17 10.31 3.48
N LEU A 222 6.75 10.04 4.71
CA LEU A 222 6.26 11.06 5.62
C LEU A 222 7.39 11.95 6.18
N GLY A 223 8.54 11.37 6.52
CA GLY A 223 9.73 12.10 6.95
C GLY A 223 10.31 13.03 5.87
N ALA A 224 10.03 12.74 4.59
CA ALA A 224 10.42 13.60 3.48
C ALA A 224 9.60 14.90 3.38
N ILE A 225 8.40 14.94 3.98
CA ILE A 225 7.49 16.10 3.91
C ILE A 225 8.04 17.32 4.65
N PRO A 226 8.47 17.23 5.94
CA PRO A 226 9.15 18.33 6.61
C PRO A 226 10.38 18.84 5.84
N ALA A 227 11.17 17.92 5.27
CA ALA A 227 12.37 18.27 4.51
C ALA A 227 12.04 19.00 3.20
N ALA A 228 10.96 18.61 2.52
CA ALA A 228 10.46 19.32 1.34
C ALA A 228 9.98 20.74 1.70
N LEU A 229 9.18 20.88 2.77
CA LEU A 229 8.72 22.18 3.27
C LEU A 229 9.90 23.10 3.65
N SER A 230 10.93 22.56 4.29
CA SER A 230 12.16 23.30 4.62
C SER A 230 13.02 23.68 3.42
N LYS A 231 12.92 22.98 2.29
CA LYS A 231 13.59 23.37 1.04
C LYS A 231 12.85 24.50 0.35
N SER A 232 11.51 24.47 0.31
CA SER A 232 10.70 25.55 -0.26
C SER A 232 10.86 26.87 0.51
N LEU A 233 11.13 26.80 1.82
CA LEU A 233 11.44 27.96 2.68
C LEU A 233 12.68 28.79 2.28
N LYS A 234 13.58 28.23 1.48
CA LYS A 234 14.84 28.89 1.05
C LYS A 234 14.68 29.82 -0.16
N LYS A 235 13.48 29.90 -0.76
CA LYS A 235 13.18 30.80 -1.89
C LYS A 235 12.59 32.11 -1.39
N ASP A 236 12.33 33.07 -2.28
CA ASP A 236 11.71 34.38 -1.97
C ASP A 236 10.23 34.23 -1.52
N VAL A 237 10.07 33.67 -0.33
CA VAL A 237 8.80 33.48 0.35
C VAL A 237 8.67 34.58 1.42
N SER A 238 7.47 35.17 1.53
CA SER A 238 7.22 36.23 2.51
C SER A 238 7.31 35.68 3.93
N ASP A 239 7.75 36.51 4.88
CA ASP A 239 7.96 36.11 6.28
C ASP A 239 6.73 35.47 6.94
N PRO A 240 5.48 35.94 6.69
CA PRO A 240 4.28 35.27 7.19
C PRO A 240 4.14 33.83 6.69
N LEU A 241 4.43 33.58 5.41
CA LEU A 241 4.40 32.23 4.86
C LEU A 241 5.54 31.38 5.44
N LYS A 242 6.74 31.95 5.59
CA LYS A 242 7.87 31.22 6.18
C LYS A 242 7.57 30.72 7.60
N ALA A 243 6.89 31.54 8.39
CA ALA A 243 6.41 31.16 9.71
C ALA A 243 5.40 30.00 9.65
N GLU A 244 4.45 30.04 8.71
CA GLU A 244 3.46 28.95 8.54
C GLU A 244 4.10 27.63 8.08
N TYR A 245 5.03 27.66 7.13
CA TYR A 245 5.77 26.47 6.69
C TYR A 245 6.60 25.85 7.83
N THR A 246 7.29 26.68 8.60
CA THR A 246 8.11 26.22 9.75
C THR A 246 7.23 25.58 10.83
N LYS A 247 6.09 26.20 11.13
CA LYS A 247 5.12 25.66 12.09
C LYS A 247 4.54 24.33 11.61
N ALA A 248 4.13 24.25 10.35
CA ALA A 248 3.60 23.03 9.75
C ALA A 248 4.62 21.88 9.77
N ALA A 249 5.88 22.14 9.38
CA ALA A 249 6.96 21.16 9.42
C ALA A 249 7.27 20.66 10.85
N GLY A 250 7.21 21.55 11.85
CA GLY A 250 7.40 21.19 13.25
C GLY A 250 6.26 20.34 13.82
N GLU A 251 5.01 20.66 13.49
CA GLU A 251 3.84 19.88 13.89
C GLU A 251 3.81 18.50 13.21
N LEU A 252 4.19 18.45 11.93
CA LEU A 252 4.43 17.21 11.18
C LEU A 252 5.45 16.31 11.87
N THR A 253 6.63 16.84 12.16
CA THR A 253 7.69 16.08 12.85
C THR A 253 7.21 15.52 14.19
N LYS A 254 6.41 16.28 14.96
CA LYS A 254 5.83 15.80 16.22
C LYS A 254 4.80 14.68 16.02
N ALA A 255 4.00 14.76 14.95
CA ALA A 255 3.01 13.76 14.61
C ALA A 255 3.61 12.44 14.09
N LEU A 256 4.80 12.47 13.50
CA LEU A 256 5.48 11.28 12.98
C LEU A 256 6.20 10.44 14.06
N LYS A 257 6.66 11.06 15.16
CA LYS A 257 7.38 10.36 16.23
C LYS A 257 6.61 9.17 16.84
N PRO A 258 5.31 9.28 17.18
CA PRO A 258 4.53 8.15 17.67
C PRO A 258 4.44 7.01 16.65
N ILE A 259 4.28 7.34 15.36
CA ILE A 259 4.16 6.37 14.26
C ILE A 259 5.47 5.61 14.10
N GLU A 260 6.61 6.30 14.07
CA GLU A 260 7.95 5.67 14.02
C GLU A 260 8.20 4.75 15.22
N LYS A 261 7.81 5.19 16.43
CA LYS A 261 7.94 4.39 17.65
C LYS A 261 7.07 3.15 17.60
N HIS A 262 5.82 3.26 17.13
CA HIS A 262 4.90 2.15 16.99
C HIS A 262 5.35 1.15 15.92
N ALA A 263 5.79 1.63 14.76
CA ALA A 263 6.37 0.81 13.69
C ALA A 263 7.60 0.02 14.18
N ALA A 264 8.57 0.69 14.81
CA ALA A 264 9.76 0.03 15.35
C ALA A 264 9.40 -1.00 16.44
N SER A 265 8.42 -0.70 17.29
CA SER A 265 7.94 -1.63 18.32
C SER A 265 7.22 -2.84 17.73
N ALA A 266 6.45 -2.65 16.65
CA ALA A 266 5.77 -3.73 15.95
C ALA A 266 6.76 -4.74 15.38
N VAL A 267 7.75 -4.26 14.62
CA VAL A 267 8.81 -5.08 14.02
C VAL A 267 9.59 -5.82 15.11
N LYS A 268 10.02 -5.12 16.17
CA LYS A 268 10.77 -5.72 17.29
C LYS A 268 9.98 -6.85 17.98
N ASN A 269 8.69 -6.64 18.22
CA ASN A 269 7.84 -7.64 18.87
C ASN A 269 7.60 -8.85 17.96
N ALA A 270 7.39 -8.62 16.65
CA ALA A 270 7.24 -9.69 15.67
C ALA A 270 8.51 -10.54 15.53
N GLU A 271 9.68 -9.90 15.45
CA GLU A 271 11.00 -10.56 15.45
C GLU A 271 11.19 -11.42 16.71
N ALA A 272 10.88 -10.87 17.89
CA ALA A 272 10.99 -11.58 19.15
C ALA A 272 10.07 -12.81 19.20
N ALA A 273 8.83 -12.68 18.71
CA ALA A 273 7.88 -13.77 18.62
C ALA A 273 8.37 -14.86 17.66
N MET A 274 8.84 -14.48 16.48
CA MET A 274 9.36 -15.40 15.46
C MET A 274 10.60 -16.15 15.94
N LYS A 275 11.51 -15.48 16.67
CA LYS A 275 12.66 -16.14 17.29
C LYS A 275 12.23 -17.24 18.25
N LYS A 276 11.18 -17.00 19.05
CA LYS A 276 10.61 -18.03 19.94
C LYS A 276 9.98 -19.19 19.18
N VAL A 277 9.22 -18.90 18.11
CA VAL A 277 8.65 -19.92 17.21
C VAL A 277 9.74 -20.81 16.64
N ALA A 278 10.84 -20.23 16.13
CA ALA A 278 11.97 -20.97 15.59
C ALA A 278 12.64 -21.91 16.64
N HIS A 279 12.56 -21.55 17.91
CA HIS A 279 13.00 -22.39 19.04
C HIS A 279 11.91 -23.34 19.57
N LYS A 280 10.82 -23.55 18.82
CA LYS A 280 9.69 -24.42 19.18
C LYS A 280 8.94 -23.96 20.45
N ASP A 281 9.02 -22.68 20.81
CA ASP A 281 8.25 -22.08 21.92
C ASP A 281 6.93 -21.50 21.39
N PHE A 282 5.83 -22.23 21.62
CA PHE A 282 4.46 -21.87 21.26
C PHE A 282 3.61 -21.50 22.49
N SER A 283 4.27 -21.02 23.55
CA SER A 283 3.62 -20.64 24.81
C SER A 283 2.76 -19.38 24.66
N LYS A 284 1.95 -19.11 25.70
CA LYS A 284 1.22 -17.85 25.83
C LYS A 284 2.13 -16.63 25.66
N SER A 285 3.36 -16.68 26.18
CA SER A 285 4.32 -15.58 26.03
C SER A 285 4.69 -15.28 24.58
N THR A 286 4.78 -16.30 23.72
CA THR A 286 5.02 -16.11 22.28
C THR A 286 3.80 -15.46 21.60
N LEU A 287 2.60 -15.89 21.97
CA LEU A 287 1.35 -15.32 21.47
C LEU A 287 1.16 -13.87 21.93
N ASP A 288 1.53 -13.55 23.17
CA ASP A 288 1.47 -12.20 23.73
C ASP A 288 2.40 -11.23 22.96
N LEU A 289 3.58 -11.69 22.52
CA LEU A 289 4.48 -10.92 21.67
C LEU A 289 3.90 -10.66 20.28
N GLY A 290 3.28 -11.67 19.66
CA GLY A 290 2.56 -11.52 18.39
C GLY A 290 1.40 -10.53 18.51
N ALA A 291 0.59 -10.64 19.58
CA ALA A 291 -0.50 -9.72 19.87
C ALA A 291 0.01 -8.28 20.12
N ALA A 292 1.14 -8.12 20.80
CA ALA A 292 1.77 -6.82 21.00
C ALA A 292 2.27 -6.20 19.69
N ALA A 293 2.78 -7.01 18.75
CA ALA A 293 3.14 -6.54 17.41
C ALA A 293 1.91 -6.02 16.64
N LEU A 294 0.80 -6.75 16.70
CA LEU A 294 -0.48 -6.36 16.08
C LEU A 294 -1.04 -5.06 16.66
N LEU A 295 -1.10 -4.95 17.99
CA LEU A 295 -1.58 -3.75 18.67
C LEU A 295 -0.75 -2.51 18.29
N LYS A 296 0.57 -2.67 18.11
CA LYS A 296 1.45 -1.57 17.68
C LYS A 296 1.28 -1.23 16.21
N THR A 297 1.00 -2.21 15.35
CA THR A 297 0.70 -1.98 13.93
C THR A 297 -0.63 -1.22 13.77
N ILE A 298 -1.67 -1.63 14.50
CA ILE A 298 -2.97 -0.94 14.54
C ILE A 298 -2.82 0.48 15.13
N GLY A 299 -2.06 0.62 16.22
CA GLY A 299 -1.76 1.93 16.79
C GLY A 299 -1.05 2.87 15.81
N ALA A 300 -0.07 2.37 15.06
CA ALA A 300 0.60 3.13 14.00
C ALA A 300 -0.37 3.57 12.89
N SER A 301 -1.29 2.69 12.47
CA SER A 301 -2.33 3.00 11.48
C SER A 301 -3.30 4.10 11.97
N GLY A 302 -3.77 4.00 13.22
CA GLY A 302 -4.66 4.99 13.83
C GLY A 302 -4.01 6.38 13.98
N ASP A 303 -2.81 6.43 14.56
CA ASP A 303 -2.04 7.67 14.71
C ASP A 303 -1.78 8.34 13.35
N LEU A 304 -1.55 7.53 12.32
CA LEU A 304 -1.31 7.98 10.96
C LEU A 304 -2.57 8.53 10.29
N ALA A 305 -3.71 7.86 10.41
CA ALA A 305 -4.98 8.34 9.86
C ALA A 305 -5.36 9.72 10.44
N ASP A 306 -5.18 9.89 11.75
CA ASP A 306 -5.43 11.15 12.46
C ASP A 306 -4.46 12.27 12.06
N SER A 307 -3.20 11.90 11.81
CA SER A 307 -2.16 12.86 11.43
C SER A 307 -2.32 13.33 9.99
N ILE A 308 -2.59 12.41 9.05
CA ILE A 308 -2.77 12.71 7.63
C ILE A 308 -3.86 13.78 7.41
N GLY A 309 -5.02 13.63 8.05
CA GLY A 309 -6.11 14.60 7.88
C GLY A 309 -5.76 16.01 8.35
N LYS A 310 -5.04 16.12 9.47
CA LYS A 310 -4.59 17.42 10.03
C LYS A 310 -3.52 18.07 9.15
N ILE A 311 -2.65 17.27 8.55
CA ILE A 311 -1.57 17.74 7.70
C ILE A 311 -2.10 18.14 6.31
N ASP A 312 -2.95 17.33 5.68
CA ASP A 312 -3.58 17.61 4.38
C ASP A 312 -4.33 18.95 4.41
N ALA A 313 -5.08 19.21 5.48
CA ALA A 313 -5.78 20.47 5.67
C ALA A 313 -4.83 21.69 5.75
N LYS A 314 -3.64 21.53 6.35
CA LYS A 314 -2.63 22.60 6.46
C LYS A 314 -1.90 22.82 5.15
N LEU A 315 -1.51 21.74 4.45
CA LEU A 315 -0.90 21.85 3.12
C LEU A 315 -1.86 22.51 2.12
N LYS A 316 -3.18 22.21 2.16
CA LYS A 316 -4.17 22.91 1.32
C LYS A 316 -4.22 24.41 1.57
N LYS A 317 -4.12 24.85 2.83
CA LYS A 317 -4.09 26.28 3.16
C LYS A 317 -2.83 26.95 2.59
N LEU A 318 -1.67 26.28 2.70
CA LEU A 318 -0.40 26.76 2.12
C LEU A 318 -0.47 26.81 0.58
N GLU A 319 -1.02 25.78 -0.06
CA GLU A 319 -1.24 25.75 -1.52
C GLU A 319 -2.12 26.92 -1.98
N GLN A 320 -3.22 27.22 -1.26
CA GLN A 320 -4.09 28.35 -1.56
C GLN A 320 -3.39 29.71 -1.38
N ALA A 321 -2.54 29.83 -0.36
CA ALA A 321 -1.79 31.05 -0.11
C ALA A 321 -0.72 31.29 -1.19
N VAL A 322 -0.05 30.23 -1.67
CA VAL A 322 0.91 30.31 -2.79
C VAL A 322 0.20 30.67 -4.11
N LYS A 323 -0.99 30.13 -4.37
CA LYS A 323 -1.78 30.43 -5.58
C LYS A 323 -2.31 31.88 -5.66
N LYS A 324 -2.33 32.61 -4.55
CA LYS A 324 -2.80 34.02 -4.48
C LYS A 324 -1.68 35.04 -4.74
N ARG A 325 -0.44 34.59 -4.92
CA ARG A 325 0.69 35.39 -5.41
C ARG A 325 0.68 35.43 -6.93
#